data_AF-A0AA41H5B7-F1
#
_entry.id   AF-A0AA41H5B7-F1
#
_cell.length_a   1.000
_cell.length_b   1.000
_cell.length_c   1.000
_cell.angle_alpha   90.00
_cell.angle_beta   90.00
_cell.angle_gamma   90.00
#
_symmetry.space_group_name_H-M   'P 1'
#
loop_
_entity.id
_entity.type
_entity.pdbx_description
1 polymer ?
#
loop_
_entity_poly.entity_id
_entity_poly.type
_entity_poly.pdbx_seq_one_letter_code
_entity_poly.pdbx_strand_id
1 'polypeptide(L)'
;MALLLLCAQAGAQQTVQLWPNGAPGSEQRHNEAETVQNTYISNIHDPSLTVVEADSRHANGAAVIVVPGGGHRMLVWNNEGLVAAKSLNRSGVTAFVLKYRLARDQGSTYSIENDAAADLRRAVRWVRAHAAQYKIDPNRLGIMGFSAELHMYAETDHAFNMGQRSERLSDVHWPDRLADWLADGGWLIPHAGQAPQGVPSPAR
;
A
#
# COMPACT_ATOMS: atom_id res chain seq x y z
N MET A 1 -6.77 25.53 41.41
CA MET A 1 -7.02 24.72 40.20
C MET A 1 -5.68 24.28 39.65
N ALA A 2 -5.48 22.98 39.40
CA ALA A 2 -4.32 22.49 38.65
C ALA A 2 -4.75 22.29 37.19
N LEU A 3 -4.04 22.92 36.25
CA LEU A 3 -4.33 22.81 34.83
C LEU A 3 -3.58 21.60 34.26
N LEU A 4 -4.28 20.49 34.00
CA LEU A 4 -3.68 19.36 33.29
C LEU A 4 -3.43 19.76 31.83
N LEU A 5 -2.16 19.83 31.43
CA LEU A 5 -1.80 19.85 30.01
C LEU A 5 -2.05 18.46 29.42
N LEU A 6 -3.09 18.34 28.60
CA LEU A 6 -3.23 17.22 27.67
C LEU A 6 -2.24 17.41 26.52
N CYS A 7 -1.01 16.94 26.71
CA CYS A 7 -0.04 16.81 25.64
C CYS A 7 -0.54 15.78 24.62
N ALA A 8 -1.07 16.26 23.48
CA ALA A 8 -1.42 15.41 22.36
C ALA A 8 -0.14 14.73 21.82
N GLN A 9 -0.01 13.41 22.02
CA GLN A 9 1.06 12.65 21.39
C GLN A 9 0.83 12.62 19.88
N ALA A 10 1.73 13.24 19.13
CA ALA A 10 1.82 13.02 17.69
C ALA A 10 2.28 11.57 17.47
N GLY A 11 1.34 10.70 17.06
CA GLY A 11 1.62 9.29 16.85
C GLY A 11 2.68 9.08 15.77
N ALA A 12 3.81 8.45 16.14
CA ALA A 12 4.75 7.94 15.16
C ALA A 12 4.06 6.86 14.31
N GLN A 13 4.30 6.90 13.00
CA GLN A 13 3.63 5.99 12.07
C GLN A 13 4.08 4.54 12.35
N GLN A 14 3.15 3.67 12.73
CA GLN A 14 3.47 2.31 13.21
C GLN A 14 4.11 1.46 12.09
N THR A 15 5.29 0.91 12.34
CA THR A 15 5.94 -0.11 11.49
C THR A 15 5.89 -1.47 12.17
N VAL A 16 5.77 -2.53 11.36
CA VAL A 16 5.59 -3.92 11.77
C VAL A 16 6.47 -4.83 10.91
N GLN A 17 7.41 -5.56 11.52
CA GLN A 17 8.23 -6.53 10.80
C GLN A 17 7.41 -7.79 10.50
N LEU A 18 7.49 -8.28 9.26
CA LEU A 18 6.72 -9.46 8.84
C LEU A 18 7.34 -10.77 9.35
N TRP A 19 8.65 -10.79 9.60
CA TRP A 19 9.39 -11.98 9.97
C TRP A 19 10.28 -11.70 11.20
N PRO A 20 9.79 -11.94 12.44
CA PRO A 20 10.50 -11.57 13.67
C PRO A 20 11.90 -12.18 13.87
N ASN A 21 12.28 -13.17 13.06
CA ASN A 21 13.57 -13.86 13.10
C ASN A 21 14.34 -13.71 11.77
N GLY A 22 14.03 -12.69 10.96
CA GLY A 22 14.44 -12.57 9.56
C GLY A 22 13.54 -13.38 8.61
N ALA A 23 13.50 -12.99 7.33
CA ALA A 23 12.73 -13.70 6.31
C ALA A 23 13.53 -14.92 5.78
N PRO A 24 12.87 -15.98 5.27
CA PRO A 24 13.56 -17.13 4.69
C PRO A 24 14.49 -16.72 3.54
N GLY A 25 15.79 -16.99 3.66
CA GLY A 25 16.83 -16.56 2.72
C GLY A 25 17.39 -15.15 3.00
N SER A 26 16.99 -14.48 4.08
CA SER A 26 17.54 -13.19 4.54
C SER A 26 17.96 -13.17 6.02
N GLU A 27 17.99 -14.32 6.70
CA GLU A 27 18.23 -14.43 8.15
C GLU A 27 19.58 -13.86 8.60
N GLN A 28 20.61 -13.92 7.74
CA GLN A 28 21.91 -13.29 8.02
C GLN A 28 21.98 -11.80 7.61
N ARG A 29 21.02 -11.34 6.81
CA ARG A 29 20.97 -9.99 6.21
C ARG A 29 19.93 -9.07 6.87
N HIS A 30 19.01 -9.59 7.69
CA HIS A 30 17.87 -8.82 8.21
C HIS A 30 18.25 -7.63 9.12
N ASN A 31 19.51 -7.51 9.54
CA ASN A 31 20.04 -6.39 10.31
C ASN A 31 20.85 -5.39 9.46
N GLU A 32 20.98 -5.62 8.15
CA GLU A 32 21.55 -4.65 7.22
C GLU A 32 20.61 -3.45 7.07
N ALA A 33 21.19 -2.24 7.06
CA ALA A 33 20.40 -1.02 6.95
C ALA A 33 19.80 -0.87 5.54
N GLU A 34 18.56 -0.39 5.48
CA GLU A 34 17.95 0.09 4.24
C GLU A 34 18.74 1.27 3.66
N THR A 35 18.93 1.27 2.34
CA THR A 35 19.49 2.41 1.61
C THR A 35 18.36 3.38 1.25
N VAL A 36 18.34 4.55 1.87
CA VAL A 36 17.35 5.61 1.57
C VAL A 36 17.99 6.69 0.70
N GLN A 37 17.39 6.96 -0.45
CA GLN A 37 17.83 8.01 -1.39
C GLN A 37 16.62 8.86 -1.81
N ASN A 38 16.57 10.12 -1.37
CA ASN A 38 15.43 11.03 -1.58
C ASN A 38 14.10 10.39 -1.15
N THR A 39 13.25 10.02 -2.11
CA THR A 39 11.93 9.40 -1.93
C THR A 39 11.93 7.88 -2.13
N TYR A 40 13.10 7.27 -2.33
CA TYR A 40 13.29 5.87 -2.69
C TYR A 40 13.99 5.07 -1.58
N ILE A 41 13.70 3.78 -1.49
CA ILE A 41 14.30 2.85 -0.52
C ILE A 41 14.78 1.57 -1.24
N SER A 42 15.99 1.10 -0.95
CA SER A 42 16.51 -0.21 -1.35
C SER A 42 17.32 -0.88 -0.22
N ASN A 43 18.06 -1.96 -0.49
CA ASN A 43 18.74 -2.82 0.48
C ASN A 43 17.79 -3.37 1.57
N ILE A 44 16.65 -3.91 1.14
CA ILE A 44 15.56 -4.36 2.01
C ILE A 44 15.71 -5.85 2.30
N HIS A 45 15.99 -6.18 3.56
CA HIS A 45 16.21 -7.57 4.03
C HIS A 45 15.29 -8.00 5.18
N ASP A 46 14.73 -7.05 5.94
CA ASP A 46 13.64 -7.26 6.90
C ASP A 46 12.36 -6.56 6.39
N PRO A 47 11.50 -7.27 5.63
CA PRO A 47 10.34 -6.68 4.97
C PRO A 47 9.21 -6.42 5.97
N SER A 48 8.55 -5.28 5.82
CA SER A 48 7.75 -4.64 6.87
C SER A 48 6.47 -4.01 6.34
N LEU A 49 5.45 -3.89 7.18
CA LEU A 49 4.29 -3.03 6.92
C LEU A 49 4.39 -1.73 7.72
N THR A 50 4.14 -0.60 7.06
CA THR A 50 3.93 0.69 7.71
C THR A 50 2.45 1.07 7.64
N VAL A 51 1.79 1.18 8.79
CA VAL A 51 0.35 1.37 8.92
C VAL A 51 -0.05 2.83 8.67
N VAL A 52 -1.21 3.03 8.05
CA VAL A 52 -1.88 4.32 7.82
C VAL A 52 -3.37 4.13 8.15
N GLU A 53 -3.70 4.11 9.44
CA GLU A 53 -5.06 3.93 9.97
C GLU A 53 -6.01 5.02 9.46
N ALA A 54 -7.13 4.61 8.85
CA ALA A 54 -8.14 5.47 8.24
C ALA A 54 -8.52 6.69 9.10
N ASP A 55 -8.87 7.81 8.46
CA ASP A 55 -9.50 8.92 9.16
C ASP A 55 -10.75 8.43 9.88
N SER A 56 -10.72 8.44 11.22
CA SER A 56 -11.79 7.91 12.08
C SER A 56 -13.18 8.50 11.81
N ARG A 57 -13.26 9.66 11.12
CA ARG A 57 -14.51 10.31 10.70
C ARG A 57 -15.15 9.66 9.47
N HIS A 58 -14.37 8.94 8.68
CA HIS A 58 -14.77 8.29 7.42
C HIS A 58 -14.51 6.78 7.41
N ALA A 59 -13.84 6.23 8.44
CA ALA A 59 -13.39 4.86 8.53
C ALA A 59 -14.50 3.84 8.19
N ASN A 60 -14.37 3.18 7.04
CA ASN A 60 -15.43 2.39 6.43
C ASN A 60 -15.24 0.86 6.57
N GLY A 61 -14.19 0.44 7.29
CA GLY A 61 -13.84 -0.96 7.51
C GLY A 61 -13.09 -1.65 6.35
N ALA A 62 -12.86 -0.98 5.22
CA ALA A 62 -12.02 -1.53 4.14
C ALA A 62 -10.52 -1.29 4.42
N ALA A 63 -9.69 -2.16 3.85
CA ALA A 63 -8.24 -2.10 3.94
C ALA A 63 -7.57 -2.31 2.59
N VAL A 64 -6.38 -1.74 2.40
CA VAL A 64 -5.53 -1.96 1.21
C VAL A 64 -4.08 -2.15 1.63
N ILE A 65 -3.43 -3.21 1.14
CA ILE A 65 -1.97 -3.30 1.15
C ILE A 65 -1.45 -2.54 -0.08
N VAL A 66 -0.64 -1.51 0.16
CA VAL A 66 0.02 -0.70 -0.88
C VAL A 66 1.43 -1.24 -1.09
N VAL A 67 1.73 -1.63 -2.32
CA VAL A 67 3.02 -2.17 -2.77
C VAL A 67 3.67 -1.10 -3.66
N PRO A 68 4.60 -0.27 -3.13
CA PRO A 68 5.25 0.76 -3.92
C PRO A 68 6.01 0.12 -5.08
N GLY A 69 5.98 0.72 -6.28
CA GLY A 69 6.71 0.22 -7.44
C GLY A 69 8.19 0.56 -7.42
N GLY A 70 8.81 0.53 -8.60
CA GLY A 70 10.27 0.63 -8.79
C GLY A 70 10.92 -0.64 -9.36
N GLY A 71 10.10 -1.65 -9.70
CA GLY A 71 10.48 -2.78 -10.55
C GLY A 71 11.57 -3.66 -9.96
N HIS A 72 11.46 -3.93 -8.66
CA HIS A 72 12.40 -4.66 -7.82
C HIS A 72 13.83 -4.08 -7.74
N ARG A 73 14.07 -2.81 -8.10
CA ARG A 73 15.39 -2.13 -7.92
C ARG A 73 15.42 -1.21 -6.71
N MET A 74 14.28 -0.60 -6.42
CA MET A 74 13.99 0.22 -5.25
C MET A 74 12.47 0.24 -5.06
N LEU A 75 12.01 0.79 -3.94
CA LEU A 75 10.64 1.21 -3.71
C LEU A 75 10.51 2.70 -4.03
N VAL A 76 9.46 3.12 -4.75
CA VAL A 76 9.04 4.53 -4.86
C VAL A 76 8.27 4.95 -3.60
N TRP A 77 8.95 4.82 -2.46
CA TRP A 77 8.38 4.78 -1.11
C TRP A 77 7.45 5.95 -0.78
N ASN A 78 7.84 7.18 -1.10
CA ASN A 78 6.99 8.33 -0.77
C ASN A 78 5.76 8.43 -1.67
N ASN A 79 5.92 8.40 -2.99
CA ASN A 79 4.84 8.78 -3.91
C ASN A 79 3.85 7.62 -4.14
N GLU A 80 4.37 6.42 -4.39
CA GLU A 80 3.55 5.23 -4.67
C GLU A 80 3.20 4.47 -3.37
N GLY A 81 3.94 4.69 -2.29
CA GLY A 81 3.63 4.20 -0.94
C GLY A 81 2.84 5.21 -0.11
N LEU A 82 3.56 6.11 0.57
CA LEU A 82 3.00 6.97 1.62
C LEU A 82 1.92 7.95 1.13
N VAL A 83 2.05 8.53 -0.06
CA VAL A 83 1.08 9.49 -0.62
C VAL A 83 -0.18 8.78 -1.15
N ALA A 84 -0.03 7.61 -1.77
CA ALA A 84 -1.16 6.76 -2.15
C ALA A 84 -1.93 6.30 -0.90
N ALA A 85 -1.23 5.79 0.11
CA ALA A 85 -1.82 5.40 1.40
C ALA A 85 -2.52 6.56 2.10
N LYS A 86 -1.93 7.76 2.14
CA LYS A 86 -2.57 8.97 2.68
C LYS A 86 -3.78 9.43 1.87
N SER A 87 -3.94 9.01 0.61
CA SER A 87 -5.13 9.31 -0.19
C SER A 87 -6.27 8.33 0.09
N LEU A 88 -5.98 7.04 0.14
CA LEU A 88 -6.91 6.00 0.63
C LEU A 88 -7.45 6.34 2.04
N ASN A 89 -6.56 6.81 2.91
CA ASN A 89 -6.85 7.21 4.28
C ASN A 89 -7.97 8.26 4.41
N ARG A 90 -7.96 9.28 3.54
CA ARG A 90 -8.97 10.35 3.53
C ARG A 90 -10.34 9.83 3.10
N SER A 91 -10.37 8.81 2.26
CA SER A 91 -11.57 8.08 1.82
C SER A 91 -12.01 6.97 2.80
N GLY A 92 -11.49 6.96 4.03
CA GLY A 92 -11.92 6.02 5.07
C GLY A 92 -11.31 4.62 5.01
N VAL A 93 -10.32 4.39 4.15
CA VAL A 93 -9.67 3.08 3.96
C VAL A 93 -8.35 3.03 4.74
N THR A 94 -8.16 2.00 5.56
CA THR A 94 -6.88 1.80 6.27
C THR A 94 -5.85 1.20 5.33
N ALA A 95 -4.71 1.86 5.15
CA ALA A 95 -3.67 1.42 4.23
C ALA A 95 -2.46 0.84 4.98
N PHE A 96 -1.85 -0.20 4.40
CA PHE A 96 -0.64 -0.86 4.92
C PHE A 96 0.43 -0.82 3.83
N VAL A 97 1.44 0.05 3.97
CA VAL A 97 2.49 0.21 2.95
C VAL A 97 3.57 -0.85 3.16
N LEU A 98 3.75 -1.72 2.16
CA LEU A 98 4.68 -2.85 2.20
C LEU A 98 6.08 -2.43 1.76
N LYS A 99 7.07 -2.77 2.59
CA LYS A 99 8.45 -3.00 2.13
C LYS A 99 8.64 -4.50 1.93
N TYR A 100 9.18 -4.88 0.78
CA TYR A 100 9.38 -6.28 0.36
C TYR A 100 10.78 -6.46 -0.23
N ARG A 101 11.28 -7.69 -0.27
CA ARG A 101 12.62 -7.98 -0.76
C ARG A 101 12.74 -7.79 -2.28
N LEU A 102 13.83 -7.15 -2.71
CA LEU A 102 13.97 -6.58 -4.06
C LEU A 102 14.84 -7.47 -4.96
N ALA A 103 14.21 -8.24 -5.86
CA ALA A 103 14.86 -9.20 -6.77
C ALA A 103 15.80 -8.62 -7.87
N ARG A 104 15.94 -7.30 -8.00
CA ARG A 104 16.82 -6.64 -8.98
C ARG A 104 17.69 -5.53 -8.37
N ASP A 105 17.76 -5.48 -7.05
CA ASP A 105 18.62 -4.57 -6.28
C ASP A 105 20.08 -5.01 -6.33
N GLN A 106 21.01 -4.12 -5.97
CA GLN A 106 22.44 -4.40 -6.06
C GLN A 106 22.86 -5.49 -5.06
N GLY A 107 23.45 -6.58 -5.56
CA GLY A 107 23.82 -7.72 -4.71
C GLY A 107 22.61 -8.51 -4.17
N SER A 108 21.45 -8.40 -4.82
CA SER A 108 20.28 -9.21 -4.48
C SER A 108 20.47 -10.67 -4.91
N THR A 109 19.97 -11.58 -4.06
CA THR A 109 19.88 -13.02 -4.32
C THR A 109 18.42 -13.51 -4.34
N TYR A 110 17.46 -12.58 -4.42
CA TYR A 110 16.03 -12.85 -4.27
C TYR A 110 15.30 -13.04 -5.62
N SER A 111 14.19 -13.76 -5.59
CA SER A 111 13.26 -13.93 -6.72
C SER A 111 11.93 -13.21 -6.44
N ILE A 112 11.21 -12.84 -7.51
CA ILE A 112 9.90 -12.18 -7.43
C ILE A 112 8.84 -13.18 -6.97
N GLU A 113 8.88 -14.37 -7.56
CA GLU A 113 7.93 -15.47 -7.46
C GLU A 113 7.98 -16.15 -6.07
N ASN A 114 9.18 -16.19 -5.51
CA ASN A 114 9.49 -16.74 -4.19
C ASN A 114 9.45 -15.67 -3.11
N ASP A 115 10.43 -14.76 -3.07
CA ASP A 115 10.71 -13.91 -1.91
C ASP A 115 9.73 -12.74 -1.77
N ALA A 116 9.64 -11.88 -2.79
CA ALA A 116 8.73 -10.73 -2.77
C ALA A 116 7.27 -11.19 -2.64
N ALA A 117 6.89 -12.25 -3.36
CA ALA A 117 5.57 -12.83 -3.24
C ALA A 117 5.35 -13.56 -1.89
N ALA A 118 6.37 -14.13 -1.24
CA ALA A 118 6.24 -14.64 0.13
C ALA A 118 6.01 -13.50 1.14
N ASP A 119 6.69 -12.36 0.97
CA ASP A 119 6.52 -11.17 1.80
C ASP A 119 5.10 -10.59 1.65
N LEU A 120 4.60 -10.44 0.42
CA LEU A 120 3.22 -10.02 0.17
C LEU A 120 2.18 -11.02 0.73
N ARG A 121 2.38 -12.33 0.50
CA ARG A 121 1.53 -13.38 1.10
C ARG A 121 1.58 -13.31 2.63
N ARG A 122 2.72 -12.96 3.24
CA ARG A 122 2.88 -12.83 4.70
C ARG A 122 2.20 -11.57 5.22
N ALA A 123 2.27 -10.45 4.50
CA ALA A 123 1.50 -9.23 4.78
C ALA A 123 -0.01 -9.48 4.77
N VAL A 124 -0.54 -10.16 3.75
CA VAL A 124 -1.98 -10.52 3.68
C VAL A 124 -2.40 -11.38 4.88
N ARG A 125 -1.59 -12.37 5.28
CA ARG A 125 -1.85 -13.17 6.49
C ARG A 125 -1.80 -12.33 7.76
N TRP A 126 -0.85 -11.40 7.87
CA TRP A 126 -0.71 -10.53 9.03
C TRP A 126 -1.88 -9.56 9.17
N VAL A 127 -2.25 -8.82 8.10
CA VAL A 127 -3.36 -7.85 8.11
C VAL A 127 -4.68 -8.53 8.46
N ARG A 128 -4.96 -9.71 7.89
CA ARG A 128 -6.16 -10.49 8.26
C ARG A 128 -6.16 -10.96 9.72
N ALA A 129 -5.02 -11.38 10.25
CA ALA A 129 -4.90 -11.79 11.66
C ALA A 129 -5.08 -10.62 12.65
N HIS A 130 -4.75 -9.38 12.26
CA HIS A 130 -4.86 -8.18 13.08
C HIS A 130 -6.07 -7.30 12.71
N ALA A 131 -7.01 -7.82 11.91
CA ALA A 131 -8.14 -7.06 11.37
C ALA A 131 -8.98 -6.38 12.47
N ALA A 132 -9.21 -7.08 13.59
CA ALA A 132 -9.94 -6.55 14.74
C ALA A 132 -9.22 -5.38 15.45
N GLN A 133 -7.88 -5.33 15.43
CA GLN A 133 -7.09 -4.23 16.02
C GLN A 133 -7.36 -2.92 15.28
N TYR A 134 -7.39 -2.98 13.94
CA TYR A 134 -7.57 -1.81 13.06
C TYR A 134 -9.02 -1.56 12.64
N LYS A 135 -9.98 -2.30 13.21
CA LYS A 135 -11.43 -2.22 12.92
C LYS A 135 -11.76 -2.41 11.44
N ILE A 136 -11.00 -3.27 10.75
CA ILE A 136 -11.20 -3.60 9.34
C ILE A 136 -11.89 -4.96 9.18
N ASP A 137 -12.63 -5.14 8.09
CA ASP A 137 -13.19 -6.42 7.68
C ASP A 137 -12.11 -7.23 6.92
N PRO A 138 -11.70 -8.43 7.39
CA PRO A 138 -10.67 -9.24 6.73
C PRO A 138 -11.05 -9.73 5.33
N ASN A 139 -12.34 -9.63 4.95
CA ASN A 139 -12.84 -9.92 3.61
C ASN A 139 -12.72 -8.71 2.67
N ARG A 140 -12.80 -7.48 3.20
CA ARG A 140 -12.62 -6.21 2.46
C ARG A 140 -11.16 -5.74 2.52
N LEU A 141 -10.24 -6.64 2.14
CA LEU A 141 -8.81 -6.37 1.99
C LEU A 141 -8.39 -6.42 0.52
N GLY A 142 -8.04 -5.26 -0.05
CA GLY A 142 -7.48 -5.10 -1.39
C GLY A 142 -5.94 -5.06 -1.40
N ILE A 143 -5.36 -5.10 -2.61
CA ILE A 143 -3.93 -4.91 -2.87
C ILE A 143 -3.79 -3.91 -4.02
N MET A 144 -2.84 -3.00 -3.93
CA MET A 144 -2.54 -1.96 -4.91
C MET A 144 -1.03 -1.93 -5.16
N GLY A 145 -0.58 -1.84 -6.42
CA GLY A 145 0.84 -1.71 -6.75
C GLY A 145 1.09 -1.04 -8.09
N PHE A 146 2.30 -0.52 -8.28
CA PHE A 146 2.58 0.46 -9.34
C PHE A 146 3.69 0.02 -10.32
N SER A 147 3.47 0.35 -11.59
CA SER A 147 4.40 0.38 -12.73
C SER A 147 5.27 -0.85 -13.07
N ALA A 148 5.29 -1.93 -12.27
CA ALA A 148 6.08 -3.14 -12.56
C ALA A 148 5.59 -4.44 -11.90
N GLU A 149 4.72 -4.38 -10.89
CA GLU A 149 4.39 -5.53 -10.03
C GLU A 149 2.87 -5.83 -10.03
N LEU A 150 2.24 -5.61 -11.19
CA LEU A 150 0.81 -5.74 -11.43
C LEU A 150 0.37 -7.21 -11.61
N HIS A 151 0.44 -8.02 -10.54
CA HIS A 151 -0.23 -9.32 -10.50
C HIS A 151 -1.65 -9.18 -9.92
N MET A 152 -2.60 -8.74 -10.75
CA MET A 152 -4.02 -8.64 -10.40
C MET A 152 -4.82 -9.85 -10.88
N TYR A 153 -5.58 -10.46 -9.97
CA TYR A 153 -6.73 -11.34 -10.23
C TYR A 153 -7.76 -11.01 -9.13
N ALA A 154 -9.07 -11.02 -9.35
CA ALA A 154 -9.82 -12.05 -10.06
C ALA A 154 -9.83 -11.99 -11.59
N GLU A 155 -10.54 -11.04 -12.22
CA GLU A 155 -10.99 -11.19 -13.62
C GLU A 155 -10.85 -9.89 -14.46
N THR A 156 -10.15 -9.98 -15.62
CA THR A 156 -9.99 -8.99 -16.72
C THR A 156 -8.97 -7.82 -16.57
N ASP A 157 -8.79 -7.00 -17.63
CA ASP A 157 -7.52 -6.39 -18.06
C ASP A 157 -7.16 -4.96 -17.59
N HIS A 158 -5.86 -4.78 -17.23
CA HIS A 158 -4.93 -3.62 -17.35
C HIS A 158 -5.36 -2.15 -17.01
N ALA A 159 -4.49 -1.19 -16.64
CA ALA A 159 -3.03 -0.99 -16.82
C ALA A 159 -2.40 -0.27 -15.57
N PHE A 160 -1.38 0.63 -15.53
CA PHE A 160 -0.50 1.27 -16.54
C PHE A 160 0.92 1.65 -15.98
N ASN A 161 1.44 2.89 -16.19
CA ASN A 161 2.85 3.30 -16.07
C ASN A 161 3.01 4.71 -15.43
N MET A 162 3.96 4.91 -14.49
CA MET A 162 4.10 6.16 -13.70
C MET A 162 5.32 7.02 -14.11
N GLY A 163 5.13 7.93 -15.06
CA GLY A 163 6.16 8.91 -15.45
C GLY A 163 5.61 10.32 -15.68
N GLN A 164 6.31 11.35 -15.17
CA GLN A 164 5.93 12.78 -15.32
C GLN A 164 6.17 13.34 -16.74
N ARG A 165 5.74 12.60 -17.78
CA ARG A 165 5.84 12.94 -19.19
C ARG A 165 4.63 12.48 -20.02
N SER A 166 3.54 12.06 -19.38
CA SER A 166 2.33 11.64 -20.09
C SER A 166 1.32 12.79 -20.21
N GLU A 167 0.90 13.07 -21.44
CA GLU A 167 -0.20 13.99 -21.76
C GLU A 167 -1.58 13.28 -21.71
N ARG A 168 -1.61 12.02 -21.27
CA ARG A 168 -2.81 11.17 -21.33
C ARG A 168 -3.70 11.37 -20.10
N LEU A 169 -4.99 11.64 -20.34
CA LEU A 169 -6.00 11.85 -19.30
C LEU A 169 -6.12 10.66 -18.32
N SER A 170 -5.93 9.42 -18.80
CA SER A 170 -5.89 8.21 -17.96
C SER A 170 -4.83 8.26 -16.87
N ASP A 171 -3.70 8.91 -17.16
CA ASP A 171 -2.48 8.86 -16.35
C ASP A 171 -2.42 10.07 -15.39
N VAL A 172 -3.14 11.15 -15.71
CA VAL A 172 -3.36 12.30 -14.82
C VAL A 172 -4.49 12.01 -13.82
N HIS A 173 -5.60 11.43 -14.29
CA HIS A 173 -6.79 11.12 -13.50
C HIS A 173 -6.80 9.71 -12.91
N TRP A 174 -5.64 9.03 -12.81
CA TRP A 174 -5.58 7.69 -12.21
C TRP A 174 -6.13 7.61 -10.77
N PRO A 175 -6.04 8.64 -9.89
CA PRO A 175 -6.66 8.58 -8.57
C PRO A 175 -8.19 8.61 -8.64
N ASP A 176 -8.74 9.36 -9.61
CA ASP A 176 -10.18 9.45 -9.86
C ASP A 176 -10.68 8.13 -10.46
N ARG A 177 -9.93 7.54 -11.40
CA ARG A 177 -10.26 6.22 -11.99
C ARG A 177 -10.10 5.05 -11.02
N LEU A 178 -9.18 5.16 -10.06
CA LEU A 178 -9.10 4.27 -8.92
C LEU A 178 -10.32 4.44 -8.00
N ALA A 179 -10.77 5.67 -7.76
CA ALA A 179 -11.97 5.92 -6.96
C ALA A 179 -13.24 5.40 -7.65
N ASP A 180 -13.38 5.60 -8.97
CA ASP A 180 -14.41 4.97 -9.81
C ASP A 180 -14.36 3.44 -9.63
N TRP A 181 -13.22 2.78 -9.86
CA TRP A 181 -13.08 1.32 -9.76
C TRP A 181 -13.35 0.77 -8.34
N LEU A 182 -12.88 1.47 -7.29
CA LEU A 182 -13.18 1.11 -5.90
C LEU A 182 -14.68 1.33 -5.58
N ALA A 183 -15.36 2.29 -6.22
CA ALA A 183 -16.79 2.48 -6.04
C ALA A 183 -17.61 1.40 -6.78
N ASP A 184 -17.28 1.11 -8.05
CA ASP A 184 -17.91 0.07 -8.87
C ASP A 184 -17.77 -1.32 -8.22
N GLY A 185 -16.60 -1.61 -7.65
CA GLY A 185 -16.35 -2.82 -6.86
C GLY A 185 -16.98 -2.82 -5.45
N GLY A 186 -17.73 -1.78 -5.06
CA GLY A 186 -18.41 -1.68 -3.77
C GLY A 186 -17.51 -1.36 -2.55
N TRP A 187 -16.23 -1.05 -2.77
CA TRP A 187 -15.26 -0.83 -1.69
C TRP A 187 -15.47 0.48 -0.95
N LEU A 188 -15.92 1.55 -1.63
CA LEU A 188 -16.09 2.90 -1.05
C LEU A 188 -17.45 3.18 -0.38
N ILE A 189 -18.44 2.29 -0.49
CA ILE A 189 -19.78 2.51 0.07
C ILE A 189 -19.74 2.24 1.58
N PRO A 190 -19.85 3.30 2.43
CA PRO A 190 -21.15 3.64 3.02
C PRO A 190 -21.36 5.16 3.19
N HIS A 191 -22.56 5.68 3.50
CA HIS A 191 -23.85 5.04 3.69
C HIS A 191 -24.78 5.35 2.48
N ALA A 192 -26.08 5.63 2.71
CA ALA A 192 -27.07 6.14 1.75
C ALA A 192 -27.36 5.34 0.46
N GLY A 193 -26.61 4.28 0.15
CA GLY A 193 -26.99 3.27 -0.84
C GLY A 193 -26.97 3.74 -2.31
N GLN A 194 -26.19 4.76 -2.64
CA GLN A 194 -25.95 5.19 -4.02
C GLN A 194 -24.46 5.19 -4.34
N ALA A 195 -24.10 4.64 -5.50
CA ALA A 195 -22.75 4.76 -6.04
C ALA A 195 -22.51 6.21 -6.52
N PRO A 196 -21.27 6.73 -6.46
CA PRO A 196 -20.91 7.99 -7.09
C PRO A 196 -21.16 7.93 -8.61
N GLN A 197 -21.51 9.07 -9.21
CA GLN A 197 -21.64 9.18 -10.66
C GLN A 197 -20.24 9.30 -11.26
N GLY A 198 -19.73 8.19 -11.80
CA GLY A 198 -18.37 8.12 -12.35
C GLY A 198 -18.11 9.10 -13.49
N VAL A 199 -16.85 9.53 -13.64
CA VAL A 199 -16.50 10.64 -14.56
C VAL A 199 -16.74 10.22 -16.02
N PRO A 200 -17.60 10.93 -16.79
CA PRO A 200 -17.91 10.58 -18.17
C PRO A 200 -16.67 10.37 -19.02
N SER A 201 -16.65 9.28 -19.80
CA SER A 201 -15.61 9.06 -20.81
C SER A 201 -15.64 10.19 -21.85
N PRO A 202 -14.48 10.76 -22.23
CA PRO A 202 -14.40 11.65 -23.38
C PRO A 202 -15.00 11.01 -24.64
N ALA A 203 -15.58 11.83 -25.51
CA ALA A 203 -15.95 11.37 -26.85
C ALA A 203 -14.69 10.88 -27.61
N ARG A 204 -14.88 9.86 -28.46
CA ARG A 204 -13.82 9.30 -29.32
C ARG A 204 -13.59 10.17 -30.56
#